data_AF-A0A951MM70-F1
#
_entry.id   AF-A0A951MM70-F1
#
_cell.length_a   1.000
_cell.length_b   1.000
_cell.length_c   1.000
_cell.angle_alpha   90.00
_cell.angle_beta   90.00
_cell.angle_gamma   90.00
#
_symmetry.space_group_name_H-M   'P 1'
#
loop_
_entity.id
_entity.type
_entity.pdbx_description
1 polymer ?
#
loop_
_entity_poly.entity_id
_entity_poly.type
_entity_poly.pdbx_seq_one_letter_code
_entity_poly.pdbx_strand_id
1 'polypeptide(L)'
;MRGNGTGGTLQRELEHRIKTGKCVYCRAPAAPDRPLTREHVIPRARGGRRKDARIIVPACARCNHRRGCQEVVLFLLARPRRILAFLDYLSGLPPETVRQIDVRVFAELYAAVWLLAESSAGGAPWRTQLQRLCAGRRLHRRRYAARRIMTAAGVRIERARDRASVLTGPSCPLPASLPLEAGRHADTIARGLATLIGTLALVWEAPAEQVFDELERERRRAHRAPEARVADYGHQPYLGQAGEDEDDGTVVSLDGWKRRGGRRRRLRVDERGGRGRPRGKPGR
;
A
#
# COMPACT_ATOMS: atom_id res chain seq x y z
N MET A 1 23.21 4.89 -20.49
CA MET A 1 22.06 4.88 -21.43
C MET A 1 20.77 4.96 -20.62
N ARG A 2 19.98 6.04 -20.75
CA ARG A 2 18.68 6.19 -20.05
C ARG A 2 17.58 5.61 -20.93
N GLY A 3 17.00 4.49 -20.52
CA GLY A 3 15.92 3.81 -21.25
C GLY A 3 14.66 4.67 -21.31
N ASN A 4 14.38 5.24 -22.49
CA ASN A 4 13.28 6.18 -22.73
C ASN A 4 12.01 5.54 -23.33
N GLY A 5 11.86 4.20 -23.33
CA GLY A 5 10.78 3.53 -24.08
C GLY A 5 9.59 2.99 -23.27
N THR A 6 9.76 2.65 -21.99
CA THR A 6 8.77 1.80 -21.29
C THR A 6 7.67 2.58 -20.56
N GLY A 7 7.96 3.77 -20.04
CA GLY A 7 6.97 4.55 -19.26
C GLY A 7 5.70 4.92 -20.03
N GLY A 8 5.73 4.88 -21.36
CA GLY A 8 4.58 5.17 -22.21
C GLY A 8 3.52 4.07 -22.24
N THR A 9 3.85 2.79 -21.97
CA THR A 9 2.84 1.71 -21.97
C THR A 9 1.99 1.75 -20.71
N LEU A 10 2.60 1.86 -19.53
CA LEU A 10 1.86 1.96 -18.26
C LEU A 10 0.97 3.20 -18.21
N GLN A 11 1.46 4.36 -18.67
CA GLN A 11 0.65 5.58 -18.70
C GLN A 11 -0.57 5.44 -19.62
N ARG A 12 -0.41 4.87 -20.82
CA ARG A 12 -1.50 4.63 -21.77
C ARG A 12 -2.53 3.65 -21.21
N GLU A 13 -2.08 2.56 -20.61
CA GLU A 13 -2.96 1.57 -19.98
C GLU A 13 -3.75 2.21 -18.82
N LEU A 14 -3.09 2.99 -17.96
CA LEU A 14 -3.77 3.72 -16.89
C LEU A 14 -4.84 4.67 -17.43
N GLU A 15 -4.55 5.42 -18.49
CA GLU A 15 -5.50 6.33 -19.13
C GLU A 15 -6.69 5.61 -19.75
N HIS A 16 -6.44 4.49 -20.41
CA HIS A 16 -7.49 3.62 -20.92
C HIS A 16 -8.40 3.13 -19.77
N ARG A 17 -7.81 2.58 -18.70
CA ARG A 17 -8.55 2.09 -17.53
C ARG A 17 -9.32 3.17 -16.79
N ILE A 18 -8.86 4.41 -16.79
CA ILE A 18 -9.61 5.54 -16.22
C ILE A 18 -10.86 5.83 -17.06
N LYS A 19 -10.78 5.71 -18.38
CA LYS A 19 -11.91 5.99 -19.29
C LYS A 19 -12.95 4.88 -19.28
N THR A 20 -12.53 3.62 -19.35
CA THR A 20 -13.42 2.47 -19.63
C THR A 20 -13.41 1.40 -18.55
N GLY A 21 -12.52 1.50 -17.57
CA GLY A 21 -12.28 0.45 -16.60
C GLY A 21 -13.23 0.44 -15.41
N LYS A 22 -12.75 -0.15 -14.32
CA LYS A 22 -13.47 -0.29 -13.05
C LYS A 22 -12.64 0.34 -11.95
N CYS A 23 -13.30 0.89 -10.93
CA CYS A 23 -12.62 1.37 -9.74
C CYS A 23 -11.84 0.23 -9.06
N VAL A 24 -10.55 0.43 -8.80
CA VAL A 24 -9.66 -0.57 -8.18
C VAL A 24 -10.17 -1.08 -6.82
N TYR A 25 -10.94 -0.26 -6.09
CA TYR A 25 -11.38 -0.59 -4.74
C TYR A 25 -12.79 -1.19 -4.67
N CYS A 26 -13.74 -0.64 -5.41
CA CYS A 26 -15.15 -1.06 -5.35
C CYS A 26 -15.62 -1.83 -6.59
N ARG A 27 -14.75 -2.00 -7.60
CA ARG A 27 -15.00 -2.71 -8.86
C ARG A 27 -16.12 -2.15 -9.71
N ALA A 28 -16.68 -1.01 -9.31
CA ALA A 28 -17.76 -0.39 -10.01
C ALA A 28 -17.24 0.28 -11.30
N PRO A 29 -17.91 0.10 -12.45
CA PRO A 29 -17.44 0.59 -13.75
C PRO A 29 -17.37 2.11 -13.82
N ALA A 30 -16.53 2.63 -14.70
CA ALA A 30 -16.58 4.02 -15.12
C ALA A 30 -17.97 4.32 -15.72
N ALA A 31 -18.56 5.44 -15.30
CA ALA A 31 -19.83 5.94 -15.80
C ALA A 31 -19.81 7.48 -15.78
N PRO A 32 -20.64 8.17 -16.58
CA PRO A 32 -20.67 9.64 -16.61
C PRO A 32 -20.92 10.27 -15.23
N ASP A 33 -21.80 9.67 -14.42
CA ASP A 33 -22.12 10.09 -13.05
C ASP A 33 -21.08 9.63 -12.01
N ARG A 34 -20.17 8.75 -12.41
CA ARG A 34 -19.12 8.19 -11.55
C ARG A 34 -17.80 8.05 -12.32
N PRO A 35 -17.17 9.18 -12.69
CA PRO A 35 -15.89 9.14 -13.38
C PRO A 35 -14.82 8.53 -12.48
N LEU A 36 -13.90 7.79 -13.09
CA LEU A 36 -12.69 7.34 -12.41
C LEU A 36 -11.66 8.48 -12.40
N THR A 37 -10.86 8.50 -11.35
CA THR A 37 -9.84 9.51 -11.09
C THR A 37 -8.49 8.83 -10.88
N ARG A 38 -7.40 9.58 -11.05
CA ARG A 38 -6.04 9.12 -10.75
C ARG A 38 -5.84 9.14 -9.25
N GLU A 39 -5.58 7.97 -8.66
CA GLU A 39 -5.35 7.82 -7.23
C GLU A 39 -3.94 7.33 -6.93
N HIS A 40 -3.22 8.02 -6.02
CA HIS A 40 -1.84 7.69 -5.67
C HIS A 40 -1.78 6.67 -4.54
N VAL A 41 -1.54 5.39 -4.85
CA VAL A 41 -1.44 4.30 -3.86
C VAL A 41 -0.48 4.63 -2.72
N ILE A 42 0.62 5.33 -3.04
CA ILE A 42 1.53 5.93 -2.05
C ILE A 42 1.25 7.43 -2.00
N PRO A 43 0.70 7.98 -0.90
CA PRO A 43 0.35 9.39 -0.82
C PRO A 43 1.56 10.30 -1.10
N ARG A 44 1.32 11.46 -1.72
CA ARG A 44 2.37 12.46 -1.99
C ARG A 44 3.12 12.89 -0.74
N ALA A 45 2.40 13.08 0.37
CA ALA A 45 2.97 13.42 1.67
C ALA A 45 3.93 12.34 2.22
N ARG A 46 3.98 11.15 1.61
CA ARG A 46 4.80 10.00 2.01
C ARG A 46 5.76 9.55 0.90
N GLY A 47 6.15 10.49 0.03
CA GLY A 47 7.16 10.25 -1.02
C GLY A 47 6.61 9.73 -2.35
N GLY A 48 5.29 9.76 -2.55
CA GLY A 48 4.68 9.51 -3.86
C GLY A 48 4.93 10.68 -4.83
N ARG A 49 5.58 10.44 -5.97
CA ARG A 49 5.81 11.47 -6.99
C ARG A 49 4.52 11.71 -7.80
N ARG A 50 4.22 12.99 -8.10
CA ARG A 50 2.92 13.42 -8.70
C ARG A 50 2.58 12.71 -10.02
N LYS A 51 3.57 12.46 -10.86
CA LYS A 51 3.41 11.89 -12.21
C LYS A 51 3.92 10.44 -12.33
N ASP A 52 4.15 9.77 -11.20
CA ASP A 52 4.69 8.42 -11.24
C ASP A 52 3.56 7.41 -11.45
N ALA A 53 3.30 7.06 -12.71
CA ALA A 53 2.27 6.11 -13.10
C ALA A 53 2.40 4.75 -12.39
N ARG A 54 3.62 4.40 -11.95
CA ARG A 54 3.95 3.14 -11.24
C ARG A 54 3.27 3.00 -9.88
N ILE A 55 2.72 4.10 -9.35
CA ILE A 55 1.99 4.14 -8.07
C ILE A 55 0.58 4.72 -8.22
N ILE A 56 0.09 4.93 -9.44
CA ILE A 56 -1.24 5.50 -9.69
C ILE A 56 -2.20 4.42 -10.19
N VAL A 57 -3.42 4.42 -9.66
CA VAL A 57 -4.48 3.47 -10.00
C VAL A 57 -5.80 4.19 -10.28
N PRO A 58 -6.73 3.60 -11.06
CA PRO A 58 -8.04 4.18 -11.32
C PRO A 58 -8.96 3.97 -10.11
N ALA A 59 -9.49 5.07 -9.55
CA ALA A 59 -10.46 5.00 -8.44
C ALA A 59 -11.62 5.98 -8.66
N CYS A 60 -12.85 5.56 -8.36
CA CYS A 60 -13.99 6.48 -8.39
C CYS A 60 -13.84 7.59 -7.34
N ALA A 61 -14.42 8.76 -7.59
CA ALA A 61 -14.33 9.92 -6.71
C ALA A 61 -14.70 9.60 -5.24
N ARG A 62 -15.75 8.79 -5.02
CA ARG A 62 -16.18 8.37 -3.67
C ARG A 62 -15.11 7.57 -2.92
N CYS A 63 -14.45 6.62 -3.59
CA CYS A 63 -13.40 5.81 -2.97
C CYS A 63 -12.14 6.64 -2.74
N ASN A 64 -11.73 7.41 -3.75
CA ASN A 64 -10.58 8.31 -3.67
C ASN A 64 -10.73 9.31 -2.51
N HIS A 65 -11.86 10.03 -2.44
CA HIS A 65 -12.14 10.97 -1.35
C HIS A 65 -12.20 10.31 0.04
N ARG A 66 -12.79 9.11 0.13
CA ARG A 66 -12.85 8.36 1.39
C ARG A 66 -11.45 8.03 1.89
N ARG A 67 -10.59 7.52 1.01
CA ARG A 67 -9.21 7.17 1.35
C ARG A 67 -8.37 8.41 1.67
N GLY A 68 -8.44 9.46 0.83
CA GLY A 68 -7.68 10.69 1.04
C GLY A 68 -6.18 10.42 1.26
N CYS A 69 -5.62 10.93 2.35
CA CYS A 69 -4.20 10.71 2.70
C CYS A 69 -3.96 9.48 3.59
N GLN A 70 -4.97 8.62 3.79
CA GLN A 70 -4.81 7.40 4.57
C GLN A 70 -3.85 6.44 3.88
N GLU A 71 -3.10 5.70 4.69
CA GLU A 71 -2.29 4.58 4.20
C GLU A 71 -3.17 3.53 3.55
N VAL A 72 -2.79 3.08 2.35
CA VAL A 72 -3.63 2.17 1.57
C VAL A 72 -3.91 0.88 2.34
N VAL A 73 -2.95 0.36 3.10
CA VAL A 73 -3.13 -0.81 3.99
C VAL A 73 -4.35 -0.65 4.90
N LEU A 74 -4.48 0.49 5.59
CA LEU A 74 -5.62 0.72 6.49
C LEU A 74 -6.93 0.84 5.71
N PHE A 75 -6.90 1.50 4.55
CA PHE A 75 -8.08 1.63 3.70
C PHE A 75 -8.55 0.27 3.16
N LEU A 76 -7.63 -0.62 2.82
CA LEU A 76 -7.93 -1.99 2.38
C LEU A 76 -8.47 -2.83 3.53
N LEU A 77 -7.83 -2.78 4.70
CA LEU A 77 -8.23 -3.53 5.89
C LEU A 77 -9.60 -3.12 6.46
N ALA A 78 -10.01 -1.87 6.26
CA ALA A 78 -11.35 -1.42 6.63
C ALA A 78 -12.47 -2.18 5.88
N ARG A 79 -12.18 -2.72 4.70
CA ARG A 79 -13.09 -3.61 3.94
C ARG A 79 -12.26 -4.65 3.18
N PRO A 80 -11.99 -5.83 3.76
CA PRO A 80 -11.07 -6.83 3.18
C PRO A 80 -11.33 -7.22 1.72
N ARG A 81 -12.59 -7.18 1.24
CA ARG A 81 -12.93 -7.37 -0.18
C ARG A 81 -12.21 -6.41 -1.13
N ARG A 82 -11.77 -5.25 -0.65
CA ARG A 82 -10.94 -4.29 -1.41
C ARG A 82 -9.58 -4.86 -1.76
N ILE A 83 -9.03 -5.76 -0.93
CA ILE A 83 -7.74 -6.42 -1.20
C ILE A 83 -7.86 -7.25 -2.47
N LEU A 84 -8.87 -8.12 -2.55
CA LEU A 84 -9.15 -8.93 -3.74
C LEU A 84 -9.45 -8.05 -4.96
N ALA A 85 -10.29 -7.01 -4.79
CA ALA A 85 -10.60 -6.07 -5.86
C ALA A 85 -9.36 -5.40 -6.46
N PHE A 86 -8.39 -5.05 -5.60
CA PHE A 86 -7.13 -4.43 -6.00
C PHE A 86 -6.22 -5.46 -6.69
N LEU A 87 -6.06 -6.64 -6.09
CA LEU A 87 -5.23 -7.70 -6.65
C LEU A 87 -5.74 -8.18 -8.01
N ASP A 88 -7.06 -8.37 -8.14
CA ASP A 88 -7.68 -8.70 -9.41
C ASP A 88 -7.52 -7.56 -10.45
N TYR A 89 -7.35 -6.31 -10.03
CA TYR A 89 -7.03 -5.22 -10.96
C TYR A 89 -5.61 -5.39 -11.48
N LEU A 90 -4.64 -5.66 -10.59
CA LEU A 90 -3.24 -5.86 -10.98
C LEU A 90 -3.07 -7.09 -11.86
N SER A 91 -3.70 -8.21 -11.52
CA SER A 91 -3.62 -9.44 -12.32
C SER A 91 -4.33 -9.34 -13.68
N GLY A 92 -5.20 -8.35 -13.86
CA GLY A 92 -5.87 -8.05 -15.13
C GLY A 92 -5.12 -7.06 -16.02
N LEU A 93 -3.93 -6.60 -15.62
CA LEU A 93 -3.07 -5.76 -16.44
C LEU A 93 -2.13 -6.63 -17.30
N PRO A 94 -1.68 -6.14 -18.47
CA PRO A 94 -0.66 -6.83 -19.25
C PRO A 94 0.62 -7.05 -18.43
N PRO A 95 1.31 -8.20 -18.54
CA PRO A 95 2.50 -8.52 -17.74
C PRO A 95 3.59 -7.44 -17.77
N GLU A 96 3.85 -6.87 -18.95
CA GLU A 96 4.80 -5.77 -19.16
C GLU A 96 4.39 -4.47 -18.44
N THR A 97 3.09 -4.28 -18.22
CA THR A 97 2.56 -3.16 -17.43
C THR A 97 2.71 -3.45 -15.94
N VAL A 98 2.40 -4.67 -15.51
CA VAL A 98 2.55 -5.12 -14.11
C VAL A 98 4.00 -4.98 -13.65
N ARG A 99 4.97 -5.36 -14.48
CA ARG A 99 6.42 -5.24 -14.20
C ARG A 99 6.88 -3.80 -13.96
N GLN A 100 6.16 -2.82 -14.48
CA GLN A 100 6.47 -1.40 -14.27
C GLN A 100 5.90 -0.85 -12.96
N ILE A 101 4.95 -1.54 -12.33
CA ILE A 101 4.38 -1.12 -11.05
C ILE A 101 5.46 -1.12 -9.98
N ASP A 102 5.45 -0.09 -9.14
CA ASP A 102 6.44 0.07 -8.08
C ASP A 102 6.29 -1.05 -7.04
N VAL A 103 7.39 -1.72 -6.70
CA VAL A 103 7.42 -2.82 -5.70
C VAL A 103 6.79 -2.43 -4.36
N ARG A 104 6.81 -1.14 -4.01
CA ARG A 104 6.17 -0.62 -2.81
C ARG A 104 4.66 -0.82 -2.82
N VAL A 105 3.99 -0.80 -3.98
CA VAL A 105 2.55 -1.12 -4.10
C VAL A 105 2.29 -2.55 -3.64
N PHE A 106 3.09 -3.50 -4.15
CA PHE A 106 3.00 -4.90 -3.75
C PHE A 106 3.32 -5.10 -2.26
N ALA A 107 4.29 -4.35 -1.71
CA ALA A 107 4.58 -4.39 -0.28
C ALA A 107 3.40 -3.91 0.59
N GLU A 108 2.65 -2.90 0.16
CA GLU A 108 1.43 -2.49 0.88
C GLU A 108 0.34 -3.57 0.78
N LEU A 109 0.17 -4.22 -0.38
CA LEU A 109 -0.79 -5.31 -0.54
C LEU A 109 -0.41 -6.53 0.31
N TYR A 110 0.87 -6.91 0.30
CA TYR A 110 1.41 -7.96 1.16
C TYR A 110 1.18 -7.65 2.63
N ALA A 111 1.47 -6.41 3.08
CA ALA A 111 1.21 -6.00 4.45
C ALA A 111 -0.28 -6.12 4.82
N ALA A 112 -1.19 -5.76 3.93
CA ALA A 112 -2.62 -5.87 4.17
C ALA A 112 -3.07 -7.34 4.28
N VAL A 113 -2.63 -8.22 3.38
CA VAL A 113 -2.94 -9.67 3.43
C VAL A 113 -2.38 -10.29 4.71
N TRP A 114 -1.12 -9.97 5.04
CA TRP A 114 -0.45 -10.48 6.23
C TRP A 114 -1.12 -10.04 7.54
N LEU A 115 -1.45 -8.75 7.67
CA LEU A 115 -2.17 -8.22 8.84
C LEU A 115 -3.57 -8.84 8.96
N LEU A 116 -4.26 -9.05 7.84
CA LEU A 116 -5.57 -9.72 7.84
C LEU A 116 -5.44 -11.17 8.33
N ALA A 117 -4.44 -11.91 7.84
CA ALA A 117 -4.16 -13.28 8.25
C ALA A 117 -3.86 -13.37 9.76
N GLU A 118 -2.94 -12.54 10.26
CA GLU A 118 -2.61 -12.51 11.70
C GLU A 118 -3.83 -12.11 12.55
N SER A 119 -4.64 -11.15 12.09
CA SER A 119 -5.83 -10.73 12.81
C SER A 119 -6.93 -11.80 12.86
N SER A 120 -6.96 -12.70 11.87
CA SER A 120 -7.98 -13.75 11.75
C SER A 120 -7.59 -15.03 12.50
N ALA A 121 -6.32 -15.19 12.89
CA ALA A 121 -5.82 -16.38 13.57
C ALA A 121 -6.01 -16.35 15.10
N GLY A 122 -6.14 -15.17 15.70
CA GLY A 122 -6.37 -15.05 17.15
C GLY A 122 -7.86 -15.14 17.45
N GLY A 123 -8.28 -16.11 18.27
CA GLY A 123 -9.70 -16.37 18.62
C GLY A 123 -10.50 -15.20 19.22
N ALA A 124 -9.89 -14.01 19.42
CA ALA A 124 -10.61 -12.77 19.65
C ALA A 124 -11.38 -12.33 18.38
N PRO A 125 -12.37 -11.41 18.48
CA PRO A 125 -12.95 -10.80 17.29
C PRO A 125 -11.84 -10.18 16.44
N TRP A 126 -11.70 -10.63 15.19
CA TRP A 126 -10.61 -10.23 14.30
C TRP A 126 -10.42 -8.71 14.20
N ARG A 127 -11.51 -7.93 14.35
CA ARG A 127 -11.47 -6.46 14.37
C ARG A 127 -10.68 -5.90 15.55
N THR A 128 -10.86 -6.46 16.74
CA THR A 128 -10.12 -6.05 17.94
C THR A 128 -8.64 -6.37 17.78
N GLN A 129 -8.32 -7.56 17.27
CA GLN A 129 -6.95 -7.94 16.99
C GLN A 129 -6.32 -7.05 15.91
N LEU A 130 -7.06 -6.75 14.85
CA LEU A 130 -6.62 -5.85 13.79
C LEU A 130 -6.36 -4.43 14.31
N GLN A 131 -7.24 -3.89 15.15
CA GLN A 131 -7.04 -2.60 15.81
C GLN A 131 -5.74 -2.59 16.62
N ARG A 132 -5.49 -3.63 17.43
CA ARG A 132 -4.24 -3.80 18.18
C ARG A 132 -3.02 -3.83 17.26
N LEU A 133 -3.07 -4.60 16.17
CA LEU A 133 -1.97 -4.69 15.19
C LEU A 133 -1.73 -3.37 14.44
N CYS A 134 -2.78 -2.58 14.23
CA CYS A 134 -2.71 -1.30 13.53
C CYS A 134 -2.40 -0.11 14.45
N ALA A 135 -2.35 -0.30 15.77
CA ALA A 135 -2.16 0.77 16.73
C ALA A 135 -0.71 1.33 16.75
N GLY A 136 -0.60 2.65 16.77
CA GLY A 136 0.65 3.38 16.98
C GLY A 136 1.78 2.95 16.03
N ARG A 137 2.96 2.68 16.59
CA ARG A 137 4.16 2.30 15.82
C ARG A 137 4.10 0.86 15.27
N ARG A 138 3.16 0.02 15.70
CA ARG A 138 3.08 -1.39 15.27
C ARG A 138 2.79 -1.50 13.78
N LEU A 139 1.82 -0.73 13.28
CA LEU A 139 1.50 -0.67 11.84
C LEU A 139 2.73 -0.27 11.02
N HIS A 140 3.46 0.75 11.47
CA HIS A 140 4.65 1.22 10.78
C HIS A 140 5.73 0.12 10.71
N ARG A 141 6.03 -0.55 11.82
CA ARG A 141 6.99 -1.67 11.86
C ARG A 141 6.59 -2.81 10.92
N ARG A 142 5.30 -3.18 10.88
CA ARG A 142 4.78 -4.24 10.01
C ARG A 142 4.89 -3.88 8.54
N ARG A 143 4.52 -2.64 8.17
CA ARG A 143 4.70 -2.14 6.80
C ARG A 143 6.16 -2.06 6.40
N TYR A 144 7.03 -1.63 7.31
CA TYR A 144 8.47 -1.62 7.08
C TYR A 144 9.02 -3.04 6.87
N ALA A 145 8.61 -3.99 7.72
CA ALA A 145 8.97 -5.40 7.57
C ALA A 145 8.49 -5.96 6.22
N ALA A 146 7.24 -5.68 5.82
CA ALA A 146 6.69 -6.08 4.52
C ALA A 146 7.52 -5.52 3.36
N ARG A 147 7.92 -4.24 3.39
CA ARG A 147 8.82 -3.67 2.36
C ARG A 147 10.16 -4.40 2.33
N ARG A 148 10.77 -4.66 3.49
CA ARG A 148 12.05 -5.38 3.57
C ARG A 148 11.96 -6.78 3.00
N ILE A 149 10.91 -7.54 3.38
CA ILE A 149 10.61 -8.88 2.88
C ILE A 149 10.51 -8.85 1.35
N MET A 150 9.68 -7.95 0.81
CA MET A 150 9.48 -7.82 -0.63
C MET A 150 10.77 -7.49 -1.39
N THR A 151 11.56 -6.54 -0.89
CA THR A 151 12.83 -6.17 -1.53
C THR A 151 13.85 -7.31 -1.45
N ALA A 152 14.01 -7.93 -0.28
CA ALA A 152 14.96 -9.03 -0.11
C ALA A 152 14.60 -10.24 -0.98
N ALA A 153 13.31 -10.60 -1.04
CA ALA A 153 12.84 -11.69 -1.88
C ALA A 153 13.09 -11.42 -3.37
N GLY A 154 12.72 -10.24 -3.87
CA GLY A 154 12.98 -9.85 -5.25
C GLY A 154 14.47 -9.93 -5.62
N VAL A 155 15.36 -9.42 -4.76
CA VAL A 155 16.82 -9.50 -4.97
C VAL A 155 17.32 -10.95 -5.04
N ARG A 156 16.79 -11.87 -4.21
CA ARG A 156 17.22 -13.28 -4.24
C ARG A 156 16.74 -14.00 -5.49
N ILE A 157 15.51 -13.72 -5.90
CA ILE A 157 14.92 -14.30 -7.10
C ILE A 157 15.67 -13.82 -8.35
N GLU A 158 15.94 -12.52 -8.46
CA GLU A 158 16.72 -11.95 -9.55
C GLU A 158 18.11 -12.59 -9.63
N ARG A 159 18.83 -12.68 -8.50
CA ARG A 159 20.14 -13.37 -8.46
C ARG A 159 20.05 -14.86 -8.82
N ALA A 160 18.97 -15.54 -8.47
CA ALA A 160 18.78 -16.95 -8.81
C ALA A 160 18.54 -17.13 -10.31
N ARG A 161 17.74 -16.24 -10.92
CA ARG A 161 17.52 -16.18 -12.35
C ARG A 161 18.83 -15.92 -13.11
N ASP A 162 19.62 -14.95 -12.68
CA ASP A 162 20.90 -14.62 -13.33
C ASP A 162 21.89 -15.80 -13.28
N ARG A 163 21.87 -16.60 -12.20
CA ARG A 163 22.64 -17.84 -12.12
C ARG A 163 22.11 -18.93 -13.04
N ALA A 164 20.79 -19.06 -13.17
CA ALA A 164 20.15 -20.08 -14.01
C ALA A 164 20.29 -19.78 -15.50
N SER A 165 20.31 -18.51 -15.92
CA SER A 165 20.52 -18.11 -17.31
C SER A 165 21.92 -18.48 -17.84
N VAL A 166 22.88 -18.72 -16.96
CA VAL A 166 24.23 -19.19 -17.33
C VAL A 166 24.25 -20.71 -17.63
N LEU A 167 23.17 -21.45 -17.32
CA LEU A 167 23.16 -22.92 -17.30
C LEU A 167 22.03 -23.57 -18.13
N THR A 168 21.40 -22.85 -19.06
CA THR A 168 20.08 -23.16 -19.68
C THR A 168 19.65 -24.63 -19.83
N GLY A 169 18.42 -24.88 -19.38
CA GLY A 169 17.44 -25.81 -19.94
C GLY A 169 16.07 -25.61 -19.24
N PRO A 170 14.95 -25.33 -19.94
CA PRO A 170 13.68 -25.01 -19.30
C PRO A 170 12.73 -26.21 -19.24
N SER A 171 12.19 -26.49 -18.06
CA SER A 171 10.82 -27.02 -17.91
C SER A 171 10.42 -26.91 -16.44
N CYS A 172 9.24 -26.37 -16.14
CA CYS A 172 8.24 -27.10 -15.34
C CYS A 172 6.96 -26.30 -15.06
N PRO A 173 5.86 -27.01 -14.74
CA PRO A 173 4.49 -26.52 -14.76
C PRO A 173 4.07 -25.81 -13.47
N LEU A 174 2.84 -25.26 -13.48
CA LEU A 174 2.21 -24.53 -12.39
C LEU A 174 1.76 -25.45 -11.23
N PRO A 175 1.87 -25.03 -9.95
CA PRO A 175 1.38 -25.80 -8.81
C PRO A 175 -0.14 -25.79 -8.64
N ALA A 176 -0.61 -26.86 -8.02
CA ALA A 176 -1.94 -26.98 -7.41
C ALA A 176 -2.07 -26.15 -6.12
N SER A 177 -3.31 -25.79 -5.80
CA SER A 177 -3.72 -24.87 -4.73
C SER A 177 -3.24 -25.26 -3.32
N LEU A 178 -2.77 -24.24 -2.57
CA LEU A 178 -2.40 -24.34 -1.15
C LEU A 178 -3.64 -24.42 -0.24
N PRO A 179 -3.68 -25.32 0.76
CA PRO A 179 -4.77 -25.38 1.74
C PRO A 179 -4.63 -24.27 2.79
N LEU A 180 -5.74 -23.58 3.08
CA LEU A 180 -5.87 -22.62 4.18
C LEU A 180 -7.08 -23.02 5.04
N GLU A 181 -6.87 -23.14 6.35
CA GLU A 181 -7.90 -23.47 7.34
C GLU A 181 -9.09 -22.48 7.32
N ALA A 182 -10.31 -23.02 7.44
CA ALA A 182 -11.56 -22.31 7.18
C ALA A 182 -11.95 -21.33 8.31
N GLY A 183 -11.82 -20.03 8.01
CA GLY A 183 -12.38 -18.93 8.78
C GLY A 183 -13.13 -17.96 7.86
N ARG A 184 -13.92 -17.03 8.43
CA ARG A 184 -14.71 -16.02 7.67
C ARG A 184 -13.91 -15.19 6.65
N HIS A 185 -12.59 -15.15 6.79
CA HIS A 185 -11.67 -14.48 5.86
C HIS A 185 -10.66 -15.42 5.21
N ALA A 186 -10.68 -16.72 5.51
CA ALA A 186 -9.73 -17.68 4.97
C ALA A 186 -9.72 -17.67 3.44
N ASP A 187 -10.89 -17.70 2.80
CA ASP A 187 -10.99 -17.62 1.34
C ASP A 187 -10.41 -16.31 0.80
N THR A 188 -10.64 -15.20 1.50
CA THR A 188 -10.12 -13.88 1.11
C THR A 188 -8.60 -13.82 1.25
N ILE A 189 -8.07 -14.40 2.32
CA ILE A 189 -6.64 -14.48 2.59
C ILE A 189 -5.98 -15.40 1.58
N ALA A 190 -6.50 -16.62 1.39
CA ALA A 190 -5.99 -17.63 0.46
C ALA A 190 -5.98 -17.10 -0.97
N ARG A 191 -7.13 -16.63 -1.47
CA ARG A 191 -7.24 -16.06 -2.82
C ARG A 191 -6.38 -14.80 -2.98
N GLY A 192 -6.35 -13.94 -1.96
CA GLY A 192 -5.53 -12.74 -1.97
C GLY A 192 -4.04 -13.07 -2.04
N LEU A 193 -3.57 -14.01 -1.23
CA LEU A 193 -2.18 -14.45 -1.22
C LEU A 193 -1.82 -15.13 -2.55
N ALA A 194 -2.65 -16.05 -3.04
CA ALA A 194 -2.43 -16.72 -4.33
C ALA A 194 -2.35 -15.72 -5.50
N THR A 195 -3.26 -14.75 -5.55
CA THR A 195 -3.27 -13.73 -6.62
C THR A 195 -2.07 -12.80 -6.51
N LEU A 196 -1.67 -12.42 -5.29
CA LEU A 196 -0.47 -11.62 -5.06
C LEU A 196 0.78 -12.35 -5.51
N ILE A 197 0.94 -13.63 -5.13
CA ILE A 197 2.07 -14.47 -5.52
C ILE A 197 2.12 -14.63 -7.04
N GLY A 198 1.00 -14.97 -7.69
CA GLY A 198 0.93 -15.09 -9.14
C GLY A 198 1.28 -13.79 -9.86
N THR A 199 0.85 -12.65 -9.31
CA THR A 199 1.21 -11.34 -9.88
C THR A 199 2.70 -11.03 -9.69
N LEU A 200 3.27 -11.38 -8.53
CA LEU A 200 4.70 -11.21 -8.26
C LEU A 200 5.59 -12.14 -9.09
N ALA A 201 5.12 -13.35 -9.39
CA ALA A 201 5.76 -14.26 -10.33
C ALA A 201 5.94 -13.62 -11.71
N LEU A 202 4.93 -12.87 -12.18
CA LEU A 202 5.04 -12.09 -13.43
C LEU A 202 6.03 -10.93 -13.31
N VAL A 203 6.07 -10.25 -12.15
CA VAL A 203 6.98 -9.12 -11.89
C VAL A 203 8.44 -9.57 -11.87
N TRP A 204 8.71 -10.68 -11.18
CA TRP A 204 10.06 -11.19 -10.96
C TRP A 204 10.49 -12.26 -11.97
N GLU A 205 9.61 -12.61 -12.91
CA GLU A 205 9.85 -13.61 -13.96
C GLU A 205 10.36 -14.93 -13.38
N ALA A 206 9.65 -15.40 -12.35
CA ALA A 206 10.01 -16.58 -11.58
C ALA A 206 8.77 -17.44 -11.29
N PRO A 207 8.93 -18.76 -11.08
CA PRO A 207 7.83 -19.62 -10.67
C PRO A 207 7.16 -19.15 -9.37
N ALA A 208 5.84 -19.27 -9.29
CA ALA A 208 5.04 -18.87 -8.13
C ALA A 208 5.49 -19.55 -6.82
N GLU A 209 5.94 -20.80 -6.89
CA GLU A 209 6.48 -21.56 -5.75
C GLU A 209 7.72 -20.90 -5.18
N GLN A 210 8.68 -20.56 -6.06
CA GLN A 210 9.91 -19.87 -5.68
C GLN A 210 9.60 -18.51 -5.03
N VAL A 211 8.63 -17.78 -5.58
CA VAL A 211 8.15 -16.52 -5.01
C VAL A 211 7.59 -16.73 -3.60
N PHE A 212 6.72 -17.72 -3.42
CA PHE A 212 6.12 -18.05 -2.13
C PHE A 212 7.16 -18.44 -1.09
N ASP A 213 8.04 -19.38 -1.43
CA ASP A 213 9.09 -19.89 -0.54
C ASP A 213 10.03 -18.79 -0.07
N GLU A 214 10.38 -17.87 -0.98
CA GLU A 214 11.28 -16.77 -0.66
C GLU A 214 10.59 -15.72 0.24
N LEU A 215 9.32 -15.40 -0.02
CA LEU A 215 8.53 -14.53 0.87
C LEU A 215 8.37 -15.14 2.27
N GLU A 216 8.08 -16.44 2.35
CA GLU A 216 7.95 -17.16 3.62
C GLU A 216 9.29 -17.26 4.37
N ARG A 217 10.39 -17.50 3.65
CA ARG A 217 11.76 -17.49 4.21
C ARG A 217 12.08 -16.14 4.82
N GLU A 218 11.82 -15.04 4.11
CA GLU A 218 12.06 -13.69 4.60
C GLU A 218 11.12 -13.30 5.75
N ARG A 219 9.85 -13.73 5.70
CA ARG A 219 8.90 -13.54 6.80
C ARG A 219 9.38 -14.23 8.08
N ARG A 220 9.81 -15.49 8.00
CA ARG A 220 10.39 -16.23 9.14
C ARG A 220 11.63 -15.53 9.70
N ARG A 221 12.52 -15.03 8.84
CA ARG A 221 13.71 -14.25 9.27
C ARG A 221 13.32 -12.94 9.96
N ALA A 222 12.32 -12.24 9.46
CA ALA A 222 11.82 -11.01 10.07
C ALA A 222 11.21 -11.24 11.46
N HIS A 223 10.55 -12.39 11.68
CA HIS A 223 10.05 -12.80 13.00
C HIS A 223 11.16 -13.27 13.95
N ARG A 224 12.17 -13.98 13.42
CA ARG A 224 13.28 -14.52 14.21
C ARG A 224 14.27 -13.48 14.69
N ALA A 225 14.26 -12.26 14.15
CA ALA A 225 15.16 -11.19 14.59
C ALA A 225 14.60 -10.52 15.85
N PRO A 226 14.95 -10.98 17.07
CA PRO A 226 14.31 -10.54 18.29
C PRO A 226 15.19 -9.45 18.91
N GLU A 227 14.75 -8.19 18.90
CA GLU A 227 15.15 -7.14 19.86
C GLU A 227 16.65 -6.80 20.05
N ALA A 228 17.62 -7.53 19.48
CA ALA A 228 19.05 -7.40 19.69
C ALA A 228 19.65 -6.10 19.14
N ARG A 229 18.83 -5.27 18.46
CA ARG A 229 19.20 -3.93 18.01
C ARG A 229 18.53 -2.80 18.81
N VAL A 230 17.69 -3.10 19.80
CA VAL A 230 17.11 -2.07 20.68
C VAL A 230 18.09 -1.69 21.80
N ALA A 231 19.12 -2.48 22.05
CA ALA A 231 20.14 -2.20 23.07
C ALA A 231 21.19 -1.14 22.68
N ASP A 232 21.24 -0.68 21.41
CA ASP A 232 22.37 0.14 20.91
C ASP A 232 21.99 1.56 20.44
N TYR A 233 20.73 1.97 20.60
CA TYR A 233 20.39 3.40 20.56
C TYR A 233 20.26 3.87 22.00
N GLY A 234 21.39 4.26 22.59
CA GLY A 234 21.50 4.83 23.93
C GLY A 234 20.44 5.91 24.16
N HIS A 235 19.37 5.52 24.83
CA HIS A 235 18.38 6.45 25.35
C HIS A 235 18.95 6.96 26.67
N GLN A 236 19.61 8.11 26.62
CA GLN A 236 19.88 8.91 27.80
C GLN A 236 18.52 9.20 28.47
N PRO A 237 18.30 8.86 29.74
CA PRO A 237 17.00 9.04 30.38
C PRO A 237 16.75 10.53 30.58
N TYR A 238 15.77 11.08 29.85
CA TYR A 238 15.20 12.37 30.19
C TYR A 238 14.15 12.12 31.28
N LEU A 239 14.52 12.41 32.53
CA LEU A 239 13.60 12.46 33.66
C LEU A 239 12.59 13.59 33.42
N GLY A 240 11.43 13.23 32.87
CA GLY A 240 10.28 14.12 32.73
C GLY A 240 9.06 13.44 33.34
N GLN A 241 8.48 14.11 34.33
CA GLN A 241 7.42 13.63 35.22
C GLN A 241 6.20 13.06 34.47
N ALA A 242 5.68 11.97 35.02
CA ALA A 242 4.44 11.32 34.61
C ALA A 242 3.25 12.23 34.93
N GLY A 243 2.52 12.64 33.89
CA GLY A 243 1.12 13.00 34.00
C GLY A 243 0.30 11.76 33.68
N GLU A 244 -0.51 11.33 34.64
CA GLU A 244 -1.55 10.32 34.49
C GLU A 244 -2.63 10.90 33.57
N ASP A 245 -2.80 10.34 32.38
CA ASP A 245 -3.95 10.62 31.52
C ASP A 245 -4.72 9.33 31.30
N GLU A 246 -5.96 9.36 31.80
CA GLU A 246 -6.95 8.31 31.88
C GLU A 246 -7.34 7.72 30.51
N ASP A 247 -7.63 6.43 30.56
CA ASP A 247 -8.14 5.57 29.51
C ASP A 247 -9.60 5.94 29.17
N ASP A 248 -9.80 6.86 28.22
CA ASP A 248 -11.12 7.07 27.61
C ASP A 248 -11.28 6.18 26.37
N GLY A 249 -11.96 5.05 26.59
CA GLY A 249 -12.40 4.09 25.60
C GLY A 249 -13.37 4.68 24.58
N THR A 250 -12.87 5.48 23.64
CA THR A 250 -13.68 5.94 22.50
C THR A 250 -13.60 4.94 21.35
N VAL A 251 -14.76 4.43 20.92
CA VAL A 251 -14.96 3.59 19.73
C VAL A 251 -14.31 4.23 18.49
N VAL A 252 -13.13 3.73 18.10
CA VAL A 252 -12.44 4.18 16.89
C VAL A 252 -13.07 3.48 15.68
N SER A 253 -14.03 4.16 15.06
CA SER A 253 -14.30 3.97 13.64
C SER A 253 -12.97 4.11 12.88
N LEU A 254 -12.57 3.10 12.11
CA LEU A 254 -11.37 3.18 11.25
C LEU A 254 -11.48 4.31 10.20
N ASP A 255 -12.69 4.86 9.99
CA ASP A 255 -12.96 6.06 9.19
C ASP A 255 -12.71 7.39 9.99
N GLY A 256 -12.58 7.32 11.32
CA GLY A 256 -12.43 8.47 12.24
C GLY A 256 -11.01 9.04 12.36
N TRP A 257 -10.00 8.40 11.76
CA TRP A 257 -8.61 8.87 11.76
C TRP A 257 -8.41 10.27 11.13
N LYS A 258 -9.42 10.79 10.41
CA LYS A 258 -9.37 12.14 9.82
C LYS A 258 -9.38 13.28 10.86
N ARG A 259 -9.76 13.07 12.12
CA ARG A 259 -10.06 14.21 13.04
C ARG A 259 -8.97 14.62 14.06
N ARG A 260 -7.97 13.80 14.40
CA ARG A 260 -7.07 14.11 15.55
C ARG A 260 -5.67 14.67 15.21
N GLY A 261 -5.33 14.94 13.95
CA GLY A 261 -3.96 15.34 13.56
C GLY A 261 -3.72 16.80 13.18
N GLY A 262 -4.75 17.65 13.18
CA GLY A 262 -4.65 19.01 12.65
C GLY A 262 -4.47 20.07 13.73
N ARG A 263 -3.27 20.25 14.28
CA ARG A 263 -2.89 21.58 14.79
C ARG A 263 -2.94 22.51 13.59
N ARG A 264 -4.00 23.31 13.48
CA ARG A 264 -4.07 24.42 12.51
C ARG A 264 -2.89 25.34 12.80
N ARG A 265 -1.81 25.25 12.02
CA ARG A 265 -0.93 26.41 11.86
C ARG A 265 -1.82 27.49 11.25
N ARG A 266 -2.23 28.47 12.06
CA ARG A 266 -2.75 29.74 11.53
C ARG A 266 -1.64 30.27 10.63
N LEU A 267 -1.84 30.18 9.32
CA LEU A 267 -1.17 31.06 8.38
C LEU A 267 -1.59 32.48 8.81
N ARG A 268 -0.66 33.25 9.37
CA ARG A 268 -0.80 34.70 9.41
C ARG A 268 -0.90 35.13 7.95
N VAL A 269 -2.09 35.58 7.57
CA VAL A 269 -2.27 36.36 6.35
C VAL A 269 -1.64 37.70 6.67
N ASP A 270 -0.53 38.03 6.01
CA ASP A 270 0.03 39.37 6.05
C ASP A 270 -0.95 40.33 5.37
N GLU A 271 -1.62 41.16 6.16
CA GLU A 271 -2.49 42.24 5.70
C GLU A 271 -1.69 43.45 5.19
N ARG A 272 -0.75 43.24 4.25
CA ARG A 272 -0.09 44.33 3.51
C ARG A 272 -0.48 44.28 2.04
N GLY A 273 -1.71 44.69 1.78
CA GLY A 273 -2.26 44.87 0.43
C GLY A 273 -3.16 46.09 0.37
N GLY A 274 -2.67 47.23 0.88
CA GLY A 274 -3.35 48.52 0.80
C GLY A 274 -3.48 48.96 -0.67
N ARG A 275 -4.72 49.09 -1.13
CA ARG A 275 -5.08 49.62 -2.45
C ARG A 275 -4.87 51.14 -2.47
N GLY A 276 -3.95 51.63 -3.29
CA GLY A 276 -3.90 53.04 -3.68
C GLY A 276 -4.98 53.33 -4.72
N ARG A 277 -5.99 54.14 -4.36
CA ARG A 277 -6.92 54.77 -5.31
C ARG A 277 -6.24 55.99 -5.95
N PRO A 278 -6.42 56.26 -7.26
CA PRO A 278 -6.04 57.54 -7.83
C PRO A 278 -7.03 58.63 -7.40
N ARG A 279 -6.51 59.75 -6.86
CA ARG A 279 -7.27 60.98 -6.64
C ARG A 279 -7.42 61.69 -7.98
N GLY A 280 -8.67 61.86 -8.44
CA GLY A 280 -9.01 62.77 -9.52
C GLY A 280 -8.74 64.23 -9.11
N LYS A 281 -8.21 65.03 -10.04
CA LYS A 281 -8.10 66.48 -9.91
C LYS A 281 -9.45 67.12 -10.27
N PRO A 282 -9.94 68.14 -9.54
CA PRO A 282 -10.99 69.00 -10.03
C PRO A 282 -10.42 70.04 -10.99
N GLY A 283 -11.19 70.38 -12.01
CA GLY A 283 -10.81 71.34 -13.04
C GLY A 283 -10.81 72.79 -12.56
N ARG A 284 -9.98 73.59 -13.24
CA ARG A 284 -10.22 74.97 -13.66
C ARG A 284 -9.44 75.19 -14.95
#